data_AF-A0AAF6AVV4-F1
#
_entry.id   AF-A0AAF6AVV4-F1
#
_cell.length_a   1.000
_cell.length_b   1.000
_cell.length_c   1.000
_cell.angle_alpha   90.00
_cell.angle_beta   90.00
_cell.angle_gamma   90.00
#
_symmetry.space_group_name_H-M   'P 1'
#
loop_
_entity.id
_entity.type
_entity.pdbx_description
1 polymer ?
#
loop_
_entity_poly.entity_id
_entity_poly.type
_entity_poly.pdbx_seq_one_letter_code
_entity_poly.pdbx_strand_id
1 'polypeptide(L)'
;MKLLSAKNDDGPEAITGDAANFREQHGLHKGSTLLSVLPGSRLQEVQRMLPIFESAMTRLQNSDPDLTVVIPTAQPGSVTRAVEALVAKWRVPVVLLPGASCAEKYNALTASNAALCTSGTAVLQTHLASVPCVAAYRAHPITEYFIRRRTKLQFISLPNILLNSAIIPEALFGACTAGQIVSYLRPLIDDEIVRKKQLLRAEELRDLLSPVTHEMSISSTMGSSSLENRIMPRKPSFVAASCILKLLEDRAHRIKAGSSL
;
A
#
# COMPACT_ATOMS: atom_id res chain seq x y z
N MET A 1 -21.19 -24.78 -33.89
CA MET A 1 -21.10 -25.82 -32.84
C MET A 1 -19.66 -25.76 -32.32
N LYS A 2 -19.29 -25.24 -31.15
CA LYS A 2 -19.95 -24.89 -29.88
C LYS A 2 -19.48 -23.50 -29.43
N LEU A 3 -20.38 -22.77 -28.80
CA LEU A 3 -20.12 -21.55 -28.03
C LEU A 3 -19.18 -21.87 -26.85
N LEU A 4 -18.17 -21.03 -26.62
CA LEU A 4 -17.52 -20.91 -25.32
C LEU A 4 -18.02 -19.62 -24.67
N SER A 5 -18.69 -19.84 -23.54
CA SER A 5 -19.40 -18.87 -22.73
C SER A 5 -18.46 -17.79 -22.22
N ALA A 6 -18.86 -16.54 -22.47
CA ALA A 6 -18.38 -15.36 -21.77
C ALA A 6 -18.69 -15.48 -20.27
N LYS A 7 -17.71 -15.12 -19.45
CA LYS A 7 -17.93 -14.56 -18.11
C LYS A 7 -16.72 -13.69 -17.75
N ASN A 8 -16.61 -12.53 -18.41
CA ASN A 8 -15.80 -11.43 -17.91
C ASN A 8 -16.72 -10.62 -16.99
N ASP A 9 -16.56 -10.87 -15.70
CA ASP A 9 -17.17 -10.10 -14.62
C ASP A 9 -16.19 -8.93 -14.34
N ASP A 10 -16.21 -7.94 -15.23
CA ASP A 10 -15.29 -6.79 -15.20
C ASP A 10 -15.78 -5.78 -14.14
N GLY A 11 -15.56 -6.11 -12.87
CA GLY A 11 -15.40 -5.11 -11.82
C GLY A 11 -14.16 -4.24 -12.10
N PRO A 12 -14.02 -3.05 -11.47
CA PRO A 12 -12.91 -2.14 -11.75
C PRO A 12 -11.58 -2.87 -11.53
N GLU A 13 -10.82 -3.00 -12.64
CA GLU A 13 -9.57 -3.75 -12.75
C GLU A 13 -8.72 -3.60 -11.48
N ALA A 14 -8.49 -4.71 -10.79
CA ALA A 14 -7.52 -4.72 -9.70
C ALA A 14 -6.16 -4.27 -10.26
N ILE A 15 -5.48 -3.37 -9.56
CA ILE A 15 -4.14 -2.93 -9.93
C ILE A 15 -3.18 -4.10 -9.66
N THR A 16 -3.11 -5.07 -10.58
CA THR A 16 -2.39 -6.33 -10.43
C THR A 16 -1.08 -6.30 -11.20
N GLY A 17 0.02 -6.61 -10.52
CA GLY A 17 1.32 -6.85 -11.16
C GLY A 17 1.53 -8.32 -11.53
N ASP A 18 2.53 -8.60 -12.35
CA ASP A 18 2.96 -9.95 -12.72
C ASP A 18 3.92 -10.52 -11.67
N ALA A 19 3.36 -11.20 -10.67
CA ALA A 19 4.11 -11.78 -9.56
C ALA A 19 5.04 -12.93 -9.99
N ALA A 20 4.60 -13.76 -10.94
CA ALA A 20 5.35 -14.94 -11.36
C ALA A 20 6.62 -14.52 -12.12
N ASN A 21 6.46 -13.60 -13.07
CA ASN A 21 7.57 -13.05 -13.84
C ASN A 21 8.56 -12.29 -12.94
N PHE A 22 8.06 -11.47 -12.00
CA PHE A 22 8.95 -10.78 -11.06
C PHE A 22 9.81 -11.75 -10.25
N ARG A 23 9.22 -12.85 -9.74
CA ARG A 23 9.97 -13.85 -8.99
C ARG A 23 11.00 -14.56 -9.85
N GLU A 24 10.65 -14.93 -11.09
CA GLU A 24 11.58 -15.56 -12.03
C GLU A 24 12.75 -14.64 -12.40
N GLN A 25 12.46 -13.39 -12.79
CA GLN A 25 13.45 -12.39 -13.16
C GLN A 25 14.49 -12.13 -12.05
N HIS A 26 14.08 -12.25 -10.79
CA HIS A 26 14.93 -12.01 -9.63
C HIS A 26 15.42 -13.30 -8.94
N GLY A 27 15.23 -14.47 -9.56
CA GLY A 27 15.73 -15.75 -9.03
C GLY A 27 15.09 -16.19 -7.71
N LEU A 28 13.86 -15.74 -7.45
CA LEU A 28 13.11 -16.05 -6.23
C LEU A 28 12.31 -17.33 -6.43
N HIS A 29 12.56 -18.35 -5.60
CA HIS A 29 11.81 -19.60 -5.67
C HIS A 29 10.37 -19.42 -5.14
N LYS A 30 9.43 -20.27 -5.57
CA LYS A 30 7.99 -20.11 -5.25
C LYS A 30 7.66 -20.18 -3.76
N GLY A 31 8.51 -20.85 -2.97
CA GLY A 31 8.36 -20.99 -1.52
C GLY A 31 9.04 -19.90 -0.69
N SER A 32 9.86 -19.03 -1.29
CA SER A 32 10.60 -18.02 -0.52
C SER A 32 9.68 -16.91 -0.03
N THR A 33 9.94 -16.45 1.18
CA THR A 33 9.31 -15.25 1.71
C THR A 33 9.90 -14.03 1.04
N LEU A 34 9.05 -13.26 0.35
CA LEU A 34 9.40 -11.98 -0.22
C LEU A 34 8.67 -10.88 0.56
N LEU A 35 9.41 -9.92 1.11
CA LEU A 35 8.84 -8.75 1.78
C LEU A 35 9.14 -7.47 1.01
N SER A 36 8.11 -6.71 0.66
CA SER A 36 8.27 -5.37 0.10
C SER A 36 8.51 -4.35 1.21
N VAL A 37 9.55 -3.53 1.11
CA VAL A 37 9.78 -2.39 2.02
C VAL A 37 9.72 -1.09 1.21
N LEU A 38 8.80 -0.21 1.57
CA LEU A 38 8.60 1.08 0.92
C LEU A 38 9.10 2.19 1.84
N PRO A 39 10.36 2.65 1.68
CA PRO A 39 11.08 3.47 2.68
C PRO A 39 10.62 4.93 2.77
N GLY A 40 9.66 5.34 1.93
CA GLY A 40 9.12 6.69 1.88
C GLY A 40 9.71 7.52 0.74
N SER A 41 9.17 8.73 0.54
CA SER A 41 9.54 9.63 -0.55
C SER A 41 10.44 10.78 -0.12
N ARG A 42 10.65 10.97 1.19
CA ARG A 42 11.46 12.06 1.74
C ARG A 42 12.75 11.53 2.32
N LEU A 43 13.85 12.23 2.03
CA LEU A 43 15.20 11.84 2.48
C LEU A 43 15.29 11.65 4.00
N GLN A 44 14.69 12.55 4.78
CA GLN A 44 14.71 12.49 6.24
C GLN A 44 13.89 11.30 6.79
N GLU A 45 12.83 10.89 6.09
CA GLU A 45 12.06 9.70 6.47
C GLU A 45 12.91 8.45 6.24
N VAL A 46 13.51 8.34 5.05
CA VAL A 46 14.41 7.23 4.68
C VAL A 46 15.56 7.07 5.69
N GLN A 47 16.27 8.16 6.00
CA GLN A 47 17.41 8.15 6.92
C GLN A 47 17.04 7.71 8.34
N ARG A 48 15.81 7.99 8.78
CA ARG A 48 15.33 7.62 10.11
C ARG A 48 14.77 6.21 10.16
N MET A 49 14.09 5.79 9.09
CA MET A 49 13.28 4.57 9.08
C MET A 49 14.06 3.35 8.61
N LEU A 50 14.94 3.49 7.60
CA LEU A 50 15.71 2.35 7.09
C LEU A 50 16.55 1.64 8.16
N PRO A 51 17.23 2.30 9.11
CA PRO A 51 17.96 1.60 10.16
C PRO A 51 17.05 0.75 11.08
N ILE A 52 15.82 1.21 11.31
CA ILE A 52 14.81 0.47 12.08
C ILE A 52 14.31 -0.73 11.26
N PHE A 53 14.10 -0.53 9.96
CA PHE A 53 13.68 -1.59 9.04
C PHE A 53 14.75 -2.65 8.90
N GLU A 54 16.02 -2.28 8.72
CA GLU A 54 17.16 -3.20 8.72
C GLU A 54 17.14 -4.09 9.95
N SER A 55 17.03 -3.47 11.13
CA SER A 55 16.98 -4.19 12.41
C SER A 55 15.78 -5.15 12.50
N ALA A 56 14.64 -4.80 11.90
CA ALA A 56 13.47 -5.66 11.83
C ALA A 56 13.67 -6.82 10.84
N MET A 57 14.23 -6.54 9.66
CA MET A 57 14.49 -7.54 8.62
C MET A 57 15.53 -8.55 9.07
N THR A 58 16.61 -8.11 9.75
CA THR A 58 17.60 -9.01 10.34
C THR A 58 16.97 -9.95 11.36
N ARG A 59 16.03 -9.46 12.18
CA ARG A 59 15.30 -10.29 13.15
C ARG A 59 14.40 -11.32 12.47
N LEU A 60 13.71 -10.95 11.39
CA LEU A 60 12.90 -11.88 10.61
C LEU A 60 13.77 -12.92 9.91
N GLN A 61 14.88 -12.51 9.31
CA GLN A 61 15.81 -13.42 8.62
C GLN A 61 16.38 -14.48 9.56
N ASN A 62 16.65 -14.14 10.83
CA ASN A 62 17.10 -15.11 11.82
C ASN A 62 16.09 -16.25 12.06
N SER A 63 14.80 -15.99 11.84
CA SER A 63 13.73 -17.01 11.95
C SER A 63 13.31 -17.60 10.60
N ASP A 64 13.62 -16.92 9.50
CA ASP A 64 13.29 -17.31 8.13
C ASP A 64 14.51 -17.05 7.23
N PRO A 65 15.40 -18.05 7.06
CA PRO A 65 16.62 -17.91 6.28
C PRO A 65 16.38 -17.61 4.79
N ASP A 66 15.21 -17.96 4.26
CA ASP A 66 14.84 -17.76 2.85
C ASP A 66 14.20 -16.38 2.59
N LEU A 67 14.11 -15.53 3.61
CA LEU A 67 13.60 -14.17 3.50
C LEU A 67 14.46 -13.33 2.55
N THR A 68 13.81 -12.80 1.51
CA THR A 68 14.36 -11.75 0.66
C THR A 68 13.53 -10.48 0.80
N VAL A 69 14.19 -9.33 0.81
CA VAL A 69 13.54 -8.01 0.86
C VAL A 69 13.60 -7.37 -0.51
N VAL A 70 12.48 -6.85 -1.01
CA VAL A 70 12.46 -5.99 -2.20
C VAL A 70 12.21 -4.54 -1.79
N ILE A 71 13.02 -3.63 -2.31
CA ILE A 71 12.93 -2.21 -1.99
C ILE A 71 12.78 -1.43 -3.29
N PRO A 72 11.55 -1.07 -3.70
CA PRO A 72 11.38 -0.15 -4.79
C PRO A 72 11.54 1.29 -4.31
N THR A 73 12.37 2.06 -5.01
CA THR A 73 12.42 3.52 -4.82
C THR A 73 11.64 4.23 -5.91
N ALA A 74 11.16 5.44 -5.63
CA ALA A 74 10.63 6.31 -6.66
C ALA A 74 11.75 6.95 -7.49
N GLN A 75 11.37 7.92 -8.33
CA GLN A 75 12.21 8.60 -9.31
C GLN A 75 13.69 8.71 -8.88
N PRO A 76 14.64 8.46 -9.79
CA PRO A 76 16.07 8.60 -9.51
C PRO A 76 16.38 9.95 -8.86
N GLY A 77 17.19 9.95 -7.80
CA GLY A 77 17.48 11.17 -7.05
C GLY A 77 18.18 10.94 -5.72
N SER A 78 18.17 11.97 -4.88
CA SER A 78 18.82 11.96 -3.55
C SER A 78 18.28 10.86 -2.64
N VAL A 79 16.98 10.57 -2.71
CA VAL A 79 16.33 9.52 -1.94
C VAL A 79 16.84 8.14 -2.37
N THR A 80 16.83 7.85 -3.66
CA THR A 80 17.32 6.57 -4.21
C THR A 80 18.77 6.32 -3.84
N ARG A 81 19.65 7.32 -3.98
CA ARG A 81 21.06 7.22 -3.56
C ARG A 81 21.22 6.98 -2.06
N ALA A 82 20.39 7.61 -1.23
CA ALA A 82 20.42 7.38 0.21
C ALA A 82 19.96 5.97 0.58
N VAL A 83 18.93 5.46 -0.11
CA VAL A 83 18.49 4.06 0.06
C VAL A 83 19.61 3.11 -0.36
N GLU A 84 20.20 3.29 -1.54
CA GLU A 84 21.34 2.48 -2.02
C GLU A 84 22.47 2.43 -1.00
N ALA A 85 22.91 3.59 -0.49
CA ALA A 85 24.01 3.69 0.46
C ALA A 85 23.72 3.06 1.83
N LEU A 86 22.45 3.08 2.27
CA LEU A 86 22.03 2.45 3.53
C LEU A 86 21.84 0.94 3.37
N VAL A 87 21.20 0.52 2.27
CA VAL A 87 20.92 -0.89 1.96
C VAL A 87 22.19 -1.67 1.66
N ALA A 88 23.22 -1.05 1.08
CA ALA A 88 24.51 -1.71 0.85
C ALA A 88 25.19 -2.23 2.14
N LYS A 89 24.74 -1.77 3.31
CA LYS A 89 25.24 -2.22 4.63
C LYS A 89 24.43 -3.36 5.23
N TRP A 90 23.27 -3.67 4.64
CA TRP A 90 22.36 -4.68 5.15
C TRP A 90 22.95 -6.07 4.96
N ARG A 91 22.75 -6.93 5.95
CA ARG A 91 23.14 -8.35 5.87
C ARG A 91 22.06 -9.24 5.26
N VAL A 92 20.84 -8.71 5.18
CA VAL A 92 19.67 -9.40 4.60
C VAL A 92 19.76 -9.32 3.08
N PRO A 93 19.41 -10.38 2.32
CA PRO A 93 19.29 -10.32 0.88
C PRO A 93 18.29 -9.24 0.45
N VAL A 94 18.74 -8.32 -0.39
CA VAL A 94 17.91 -7.22 -0.90
C VAL A 94 17.91 -7.18 -2.43
N VAL A 95 16.72 -7.15 -3.01
CA VAL A 95 16.46 -6.75 -4.39
C VAL A 95 16.08 -5.26 -4.39
N LEU A 96 17.04 -4.41 -4.73
CA LEU A 96 16.81 -2.97 -4.83
C LEU A 96 16.35 -2.62 -6.25
N LEU A 97 15.23 -1.91 -6.37
CA LEU A 97 14.69 -1.42 -7.65
C LEU A 97 14.80 0.12 -7.69
N PRO A 98 15.97 0.67 -8.06
CA PRO A 98 16.20 2.10 -8.06
C PRO A 98 15.39 2.77 -9.18
N GLY A 99 14.60 3.79 -8.85
CA GLY A 99 13.84 4.52 -9.87
C GLY A 99 12.67 3.72 -10.47
N ALA A 100 12.20 2.69 -9.77
CA ALA A 100 11.15 1.79 -10.25
C ALA A 100 9.92 2.54 -10.77
N SER A 101 9.49 2.15 -11.97
CA SER A 101 8.23 2.55 -12.57
C SER A 101 7.05 2.12 -11.70
N CYS A 102 5.85 2.64 -11.99
CA CYS A 102 4.66 2.19 -11.28
C CYS A 102 4.41 0.69 -11.53
N ALA A 103 4.61 0.21 -12.76
CA ALA A 103 4.43 -1.19 -13.10
C ALA A 103 5.37 -2.12 -12.31
N GLU A 104 6.66 -1.80 -12.25
CA GLU A 104 7.64 -2.59 -11.50
C GLU A 104 7.34 -2.61 -9.99
N LYS A 105 6.85 -1.48 -9.44
CA LYS A 105 6.39 -1.43 -8.05
C LYS A 105 5.23 -2.37 -7.79
N TYR A 106 4.24 -2.39 -8.68
CA TYR A 106 3.11 -3.29 -8.54
C TYR A 106 3.54 -4.75 -8.72
N ASN A 107 4.43 -5.06 -9.66
CA ASN A 107 5.00 -6.41 -9.81
C ASN A 107 5.70 -6.87 -8.52
N ALA A 108 6.55 -6.02 -7.93
CA ALA A 108 7.21 -6.30 -6.66
C ALA A 108 6.21 -6.50 -5.50
N LEU A 109 5.20 -5.62 -5.41
CA LEU A 109 4.16 -5.70 -4.38
C LEU A 109 3.34 -6.99 -4.51
N THR A 110 2.81 -7.28 -5.70
CA THR A 110 1.99 -8.48 -5.96
C THR A 110 2.79 -9.77 -5.78
N ALA A 111 4.12 -9.74 -6.02
CA ALA A 111 5.00 -10.88 -5.73
C ALA A 111 5.24 -11.11 -4.23
N SER A 112 5.03 -10.09 -3.39
CA SER A 112 5.41 -10.11 -1.97
C SER A 112 4.35 -10.77 -1.09
N ASN A 113 4.80 -11.49 -0.06
CA ASN A 113 3.95 -12.10 0.96
C ASN A 113 3.31 -11.04 1.87
N ALA A 114 4.05 -9.97 2.16
CA ALA A 114 3.58 -8.80 2.88
C ALA A 114 4.45 -7.57 2.55
N ALA A 115 4.01 -6.40 3.00
CA ALA A 115 4.71 -5.14 2.78
C ALA A 115 4.85 -4.29 4.06
N LEU A 116 5.96 -3.57 4.17
CA LEU A 116 6.23 -2.60 5.22
C LEU A 116 6.28 -1.20 4.61
N CYS A 117 5.34 -0.35 4.99
CA CYS A 117 5.12 0.94 4.36
C CYS A 117 5.36 2.11 5.31
N THR A 118 6.13 3.11 4.86
CA THR A 118 6.48 4.27 5.68
C THR A 118 5.44 5.41 5.62
N SER A 119 4.67 5.51 4.53
CA SER A 119 3.74 6.62 4.29
C SER A 119 2.29 6.16 4.18
N GLY A 120 1.34 7.03 4.55
CA GLY A 120 -0.09 6.76 4.41
C GLY A 120 -0.54 6.51 2.96
N THR A 121 0.14 7.09 1.97
CA THR A 121 -0.16 6.86 0.54
C THR A 121 0.37 5.53 0.05
N ALA A 122 1.57 5.13 0.48
CA ALA A 122 2.13 3.83 0.16
C ALA A 122 1.27 2.72 0.78
N VAL A 123 0.84 2.90 2.03
CA VAL A 123 -0.11 1.99 2.70
C VAL A 123 -1.40 1.85 1.88
N LEU A 124 -1.99 2.97 1.42
CA LEU A 124 -3.20 2.91 0.58
C LEU A 124 -2.96 2.15 -0.73
N GLN A 125 -1.88 2.45 -1.46
CA GLN A 125 -1.57 1.79 -2.74
C GLN A 125 -1.35 0.29 -2.58
N THR A 126 -0.60 -0.10 -1.55
CA THR A 126 -0.35 -1.51 -1.22
C THR A 126 -1.64 -2.23 -0.83
N HIS A 127 -2.50 -1.57 -0.05
CA HIS A 127 -3.78 -2.15 0.34
C HIS A 127 -4.72 -2.28 -0.86
N LEU A 128 -4.77 -1.29 -1.75
CA LEU A 128 -5.52 -1.36 -3.01
C LEU A 128 -4.98 -2.43 -3.98
N ALA A 129 -3.68 -2.74 -3.93
CA ALA A 129 -3.08 -3.85 -4.67
C ALA A 129 -3.38 -5.24 -4.04
N SER A 130 -4.23 -5.30 -3.01
CA SER A 130 -4.56 -6.52 -2.27
C SER A 130 -3.32 -7.23 -1.71
N VAL A 131 -2.36 -6.46 -1.21
CA VAL A 131 -1.16 -6.97 -0.53
C VAL A 131 -1.25 -6.64 0.95
N PRO A 132 -1.07 -7.63 1.86
CA PRO A 132 -1.13 -7.36 3.27
C PRO A 132 0.07 -6.50 3.69
N CYS A 133 -0.15 -5.53 4.58
CA CYS A 133 0.88 -4.58 4.97
C CYS A 133 0.83 -4.13 6.43
N VAL A 134 1.95 -3.57 6.86
CA VAL A 134 2.15 -2.88 8.14
C VAL A 134 2.58 -1.45 7.84
N ALA A 135 1.95 -0.50 8.53
CA ALA A 135 2.37 0.89 8.48
C ALA A 135 3.39 1.15 9.60
N ALA A 136 4.51 1.80 9.29
CA ALA A 136 5.51 2.16 10.28
C ALA A 136 5.98 3.60 10.05
N TYR A 137 5.91 4.44 11.08
CA TYR A 137 6.32 5.84 10.94
C TYR A 137 6.92 6.39 12.22
N ARG A 138 8.06 7.09 12.07
CA ARG A 138 8.71 7.82 13.14
C ARG A 138 8.93 9.27 12.74
N ALA A 139 8.30 10.19 13.48
CA ALA A 139 8.52 11.62 13.31
C ALA A 139 9.83 12.07 14.01
N HIS A 140 10.19 13.34 13.84
CA HIS A 140 11.21 13.94 14.69
C HIS A 140 10.72 13.96 16.16
N PRO A 141 11.56 13.69 17.18
CA PRO A 141 11.13 13.57 18.57
C PRO A 141 10.34 14.79 19.09
N ILE A 142 10.76 16.00 18.69
CA ILE A 142 10.06 17.25 19.03
C ILE A 142 8.64 17.26 18.42
N THR A 143 8.53 16.91 17.13
CA THR A 143 7.24 16.83 16.43
C THR A 143 6.33 15.79 17.07
N GLU A 144 6.89 14.62 17.40
CA GLU A 144 6.17 13.54 18.10
C GLU A 144 5.62 14.01 19.45
N TYR A 145 6.43 14.72 20.24
CA TYR A 145 6.01 15.26 21.54
C TYR A 145 4.82 16.22 21.41
N PHE A 146 4.84 17.12 20.42
CA PHE A 146 3.72 18.03 20.18
C PHE A 146 2.47 17.31 19.65
N ILE A 147 2.61 16.37 18.71
CA ILE A 147 1.49 15.62 18.15
C ILE A 147 0.81 14.78 19.24
N ARG A 148 1.57 14.04 20.05
CA ARG A 148 1.02 13.23 21.16
C ARG A 148 0.26 14.07 22.17
N ARG A 149 0.70 15.32 22.39
CA ARG A 149 0.06 16.22 23.36
C ARG A 149 -1.18 16.92 22.81
N ARG A 150 -1.26 17.13 21.50
CA ARG A 150 -2.34 17.92 20.87
C ARG A 150 -3.42 17.11 20.19
N THR A 151 -3.20 15.83 19.89
CA THR A 151 -4.15 15.09 19.05
C THR A 151 -4.50 13.72 19.61
N LYS A 152 -5.80 13.44 19.73
CA LYS A 152 -6.37 12.10 20.01
C LYS A 152 -6.57 11.30 18.72
N LEU A 153 -5.59 11.30 17.82
CA LEU A 153 -5.69 10.49 16.60
C LEU A 153 -5.46 9.03 16.95
N GLN A 154 -6.49 8.20 16.75
CA GLN A 154 -6.40 6.76 16.93
C GLN A 154 -5.66 6.07 15.78
N PHE A 155 -5.70 6.66 14.58
CA PHE A 155 -5.10 6.12 13.36
C PHE A 155 -4.37 7.21 12.58
N ILE A 156 -3.29 6.83 11.88
CA ILE A 156 -2.54 7.71 10.97
C ILE A 156 -2.70 7.25 9.51
N SER A 157 -2.82 5.93 9.27
CA SER A 157 -3.02 5.46 7.91
C SER A 157 -4.42 5.79 7.41
N LEU A 158 -4.48 6.25 6.17
CA LEU A 158 -5.74 6.64 5.54
C LEU A 158 -6.76 5.48 5.51
N PRO A 159 -6.38 4.22 5.19
CA PRO A 159 -7.31 3.09 5.29
C PRO A 159 -7.97 2.94 6.66
N ASN A 160 -7.18 2.99 7.74
CA ASN A 160 -7.71 2.85 9.09
C ASN A 160 -8.57 4.05 9.51
N ILE A 161 -8.25 5.27 9.05
CA ILE A 161 -9.07 6.46 9.27
C ILE A 161 -10.42 6.34 8.53
N LEU A 162 -10.41 5.92 7.26
CA LEU A 162 -11.61 5.81 6.44
C LEU A 162 -12.56 4.72 6.95
N LEU A 163 -12.02 3.59 7.39
CA LEU A 163 -12.77 2.46 7.94
C LEU A 163 -13.01 2.57 9.45
N ASN A 164 -12.42 3.59 10.09
CA ASN A 164 -12.42 3.78 11.54
C ASN A 164 -12.08 2.49 12.32
N SER A 165 -11.08 1.75 11.85
CA SER A 165 -10.75 0.42 12.34
C SER A 165 -9.26 0.13 12.19
N ALA A 166 -8.67 -0.59 13.16
CA ALA A 166 -7.26 -0.96 13.19
C ALA A 166 -6.96 -2.17 12.28
N ILE A 167 -7.25 -2.06 10.99
CA ILE A 167 -7.12 -3.17 10.03
C ILE A 167 -5.65 -3.36 9.64
N ILE A 168 -4.95 -2.26 9.42
CA ILE A 168 -3.54 -2.24 9.12
C ILE A 168 -2.80 -1.99 10.44
N PRO A 169 -1.96 -2.91 10.93
CA PRO A 169 -1.16 -2.65 12.11
C PRO A 169 -0.27 -1.42 11.91
N GLU A 170 -0.27 -0.50 12.87
CA GLU A 170 0.52 0.74 12.81
C GLU A 170 1.58 0.76 13.92
N ALA A 171 2.85 0.76 13.54
CA ALA A 171 3.98 1.00 14.43
C ALA A 171 4.37 2.48 14.37
N LEU A 172 3.83 3.27 15.29
CA LEU A 172 3.95 4.73 15.24
C LEU A 172 4.89 5.28 16.31
N PHE A 173 5.61 6.35 15.98
CA PHE A 173 6.30 7.20 16.94
C PHE A 173 7.30 6.40 17.79
N GLY A 174 7.35 6.60 19.10
CA GLY A 174 8.18 5.81 20.01
C GLY A 174 7.90 4.30 20.00
N ALA A 175 6.71 3.86 19.57
CA ALA A 175 6.39 2.45 19.40
C ALA A 175 6.90 1.87 18.06
N CYS A 176 7.38 2.71 17.14
CA CYS A 176 8.04 2.30 15.90
C CYS A 176 9.44 1.73 16.20
N THR A 177 9.47 0.50 16.72
CA THR A 177 10.67 -0.26 17.04
C THR A 177 10.76 -1.50 16.16
N ALA A 178 11.96 -2.02 15.96
CA ALA A 178 12.16 -3.24 15.19
C ALA A 178 11.36 -4.43 15.76
N GLY A 179 11.29 -4.57 17.08
CA GLY A 179 10.52 -5.63 17.73
C GLY A 179 9.02 -5.54 17.44
N GLN A 180 8.46 -4.32 17.47
CA GLN A 180 7.04 -4.12 17.16
C GLN A 180 6.73 -4.33 15.68
N ILE A 181 7.62 -3.92 14.79
CA ILE A 181 7.47 -4.18 13.35
C ILE A 181 7.46 -5.69 13.08
N VAL A 182 8.38 -6.43 13.71
CA VAL A 182 8.44 -7.90 13.60
C VAL A 182 7.17 -8.55 14.14
N SER A 183 6.64 -8.10 15.29
CA SER A 183 5.43 -8.68 15.89
C SER A 183 4.18 -8.47 15.02
N TYR A 184 4.16 -7.44 14.18
CA TYR A 184 3.08 -7.21 13.21
C TYR A 184 3.30 -7.93 11.88
N LEU A 185 4.53 -7.98 11.37
CA LEU A 185 4.84 -8.61 10.10
C LEU A 185 4.73 -10.13 10.18
N ARG A 186 5.16 -10.74 11.29
CA ARG A 186 5.25 -12.19 11.39
C ARG A 186 3.91 -12.90 11.24
N PRO A 187 2.82 -12.48 11.91
CA PRO A 187 1.49 -13.05 11.66
C PRO A 187 1.03 -12.89 10.20
N LEU A 188 1.40 -11.80 9.52
CA LEU A 188 1.06 -11.62 8.11
C LEU A 188 1.85 -12.57 7.20
N ILE A 189 3.06 -12.94 7.56
CA ILE A 189 3.88 -13.90 6.81
C ILE A 189 3.41 -15.33 7.09
N ASP A 190 3.17 -15.68 8.35
CA ASP A 190 2.97 -17.07 8.78
C ASP A 190 1.49 -17.51 8.73
N ASP A 191 0.53 -16.60 8.96
CA ASP A 191 -0.89 -16.93 9.15
C ASP A 191 -1.76 -16.45 7.98
N GLU A 192 -2.32 -17.41 7.25
CA GLU A 192 -3.22 -17.16 6.12
C GLU A 192 -4.54 -16.49 6.55
N ILE A 193 -5.05 -16.78 7.75
CA ILE A 193 -6.29 -16.19 8.27
C ILE A 193 -6.07 -14.70 8.53
N VAL A 194 -4.94 -14.33 9.12
CA VAL A 194 -4.60 -12.92 9.38
C VAL A 194 -4.45 -12.16 8.06
N ARG A 195 -3.78 -12.74 7.06
CA ARG A 195 -3.70 -12.14 5.72
C ARG A 195 -5.08 -11.95 5.11
N LYS A 196 -5.88 -13.02 5.01
CA LYS A 196 -7.22 -12.97 4.40
C LYS A 196 -8.11 -11.94 5.07
N LYS A 197 -8.08 -11.84 6.40
CA LYS A 197 -8.83 -10.84 7.13
C LYS A 197 -8.46 -9.41 6.72
N GLN A 198 -7.18 -9.13 6.52
CA GLN A 198 -6.74 -7.82 6.07
C GLN A 198 -7.12 -7.56 4.60
N LEU A 199 -7.07 -8.59 3.74
CA LEU A 199 -7.45 -8.47 2.32
C LEU A 199 -8.95 -8.27 2.11
N LEU A 200 -9.81 -8.95 2.87
CA LEU A 200 -11.26 -8.70 2.84
C LEU A 200 -11.61 -7.25 3.18
N ARG A 201 -10.85 -6.64 4.08
CA ARG A 201 -11.01 -5.23 4.42
C ARG A 201 -10.46 -4.28 3.37
N ALA A 202 -9.52 -4.73 2.56
CA ALA A 202 -9.07 -3.99 1.39
C ALA A 202 -10.16 -3.92 0.32
N GLU A 203 -10.96 -4.99 0.16
CA GLU A 203 -12.13 -5.00 -0.71
C GLU A 203 -13.18 -4.01 -0.22
N GLU A 204 -13.52 -4.00 1.08
CA GLU A 204 -14.43 -3.00 1.67
C GLU A 204 -13.95 -1.56 1.42
N LEU A 205 -12.64 -1.31 1.54
CA LEU A 205 -12.07 0.01 1.26
C LEU A 205 -12.20 0.37 -0.23
N ARG A 206 -11.98 -0.59 -1.12
CA ARG A 206 -12.12 -0.41 -2.56
C ARG A 206 -13.56 -0.04 -2.90
N ASP A 207 -14.53 -0.75 -2.36
CA ASP A 207 -15.96 -0.47 -2.55
C ASP A 207 -16.34 0.93 -2.06
N LEU A 208 -15.78 1.36 -0.93
CA LEU A 208 -15.95 2.73 -0.43
C LEU A 208 -15.36 3.78 -1.38
N LEU A 209 -14.28 3.42 -2.07
CA LEU A 209 -13.53 4.29 -2.96
C LEU A 209 -14.13 4.30 -4.37
N SER A 210 -14.75 3.21 -4.82
CA SER A 210 -15.37 3.07 -6.14
C SER A 210 -16.24 4.29 -6.46
N PRO A 211 -16.02 4.97 -7.61
CA PRO A 211 -16.92 6.03 -8.02
C PRO A 211 -18.32 5.43 -8.12
N VAL A 212 -19.31 6.06 -7.49
CA VAL A 212 -20.71 5.74 -7.74
C VAL A 212 -20.94 6.00 -9.22
N THR A 213 -20.92 4.95 -10.03
CA THR A 213 -21.37 5.00 -11.42
C THR A 213 -22.85 5.28 -11.36
N HIS A 214 -23.22 6.55 -11.49
CA HIS A 214 -24.58 6.92 -11.85
C HIS A 214 -24.81 6.49 -13.31
N GLU A 215 -25.03 5.19 -13.53
CA GLU A 215 -25.94 4.79 -14.60
C GLU A 215 -27.36 5.04 -14.11
N MET A 216 -27.77 6.30 -14.13
CA MET A 216 -29.18 6.58 -14.28
C MET A 216 -29.51 6.23 -15.73
N SER A 217 -30.06 5.03 -15.93
CA SER A 217 -30.93 4.76 -17.05
C SER A 217 -32.03 5.83 -17.03
N ILE A 218 -31.88 6.86 -17.87
CA ILE A 218 -32.98 7.78 -18.19
C ILE A 218 -33.94 6.96 -19.05
N SER A 219 -34.76 6.14 -18.39
CA SER A 219 -36.00 5.66 -18.98
C SER A 219 -36.90 6.88 -19.09
N SER A 220 -37.09 7.33 -20.32
CA SER A 220 -38.07 8.34 -20.69
C SER A 220 -39.46 7.87 -20.27
N THR A 221 -39.99 8.38 -19.17
CA THR A 221 -41.44 8.46 -18.97
C THR A 221 -41.74 9.76 -18.24
N MET A 222 -42.41 10.65 -19.00
CA MET A 222 -42.99 11.90 -18.56
C MET A 222 -43.83 11.71 -17.29
N GLY A 223 -43.60 12.56 -16.29
CA GLY A 223 -44.37 12.57 -15.05
C GLY A 223 -43.88 13.65 -14.11
N SER A 224 -44.33 14.88 -14.34
CA SER A 224 -44.14 16.04 -13.46
C SER A 224 -44.64 15.77 -12.05
N SER A 225 -43.75 15.77 -11.05
CA SER A 225 -43.90 16.45 -9.75
C SER A 225 -42.86 15.96 -8.74
N SER A 226 -42.35 16.89 -7.94
CA SER A 226 -41.55 16.68 -6.72
C SER A 226 -40.07 16.32 -6.92
N LEU A 227 -39.25 17.36 -7.17
CA LEU A 227 -37.82 17.37 -6.90
C LEU A 227 -37.56 17.29 -5.38
N GLU A 228 -37.70 16.10 -4.80
CA GLU A 228 -36.98 15.77 -3.56
C GLU A 228 -35.68 15.07 -3.95
N ASN A 229 -34.66 15.89 -4.16
CA ASN A 229 -33.27 15.47 -4.21
C ASN A 229 -32.92 14.84 -2.85
N ARG A 230 -33.12 13.52 -2.70
CA ARG A 230 -32.51 12.73 -1.61
C ARG A 230 -31.01 12.63 -1.85
N ILE A 231 -30.31 13.74 -1.65
CA ILE A 231 -28.87 13.75 -1.41
C ILE A 231 -28.69 13.08 -0.05
N MET A 232 -28.42 11.77 -0.06
CA MET A 232 -27.91 11.10 1.14
C MET A 232 -26.69 11.89 1.64
N PRO A 233 -26.60 12.27 2.92
CA PRO A 233 -25.45 13.00 3.43
C PRO A 233 -24.22 12.11 3.26
N ARG A 234 -23.36 12.44 2.28
CA ARG A 234 -22.11 11.73 2.06
C ARG A 234 -21.27 11.89 3.32
N LYS A 235 -20.94 10.78 3.99
CA LYS A 235 -20.04 10.82 5.15
C LYS A 235 -18.74 11.53 4.73
N PRO A 236 -18.13 12.37 5.59
CA PRO A 236 -16.89 13.09 5.25
C PRO A 236 -15.78 12.18 4.71
N SER A 237 -15.71 10.93 5.18
CA SER A 237 -14.79 9.90 4.69
C SER A 237 -14.98 9.58 3.20
N PHE A 238 -16.22 9.56 2.69
CA PHE A 238 -16.53 9.28 1.29
C PHE A 238 -16.06 10.41 0.35
N VAL A 239 -16.22 11.65 0.79
CA VAL A 239 -15.73 12.82 0.03
C VAL A 239 -14.20 12.81 -0.03
N ALA A 240 -13.53 12.57 1.10
CA ALA A 240 -12.08 12.47 1.15
C ALA A 240 -11.54 11.31 0.28
N ALA A 241 -12.18 10.15 0.34
CA ALA A 241 -11.91 8.98 -0.47
C ALA A 241 -11.95 9.29 -1.98
N SER A 242 -13.04 9.91 -2.45
CA SER A 242 -13.22 10.28 -3.86
C SER A 242 -12.19 11.30 -4.38
N CYS A 243 -11.83 12.29 -3.55
CA CYS A 243 -10.79 13.26 -3.91
C CYS A 243 -9.40 12.61 -4.03
N ILE A 244 -9.09 11.66 -3.15
CA ILE A 244 -7.80 10.98 -3.14
C ILE A 244 -7.66 10.05 -4.34
N LEU A 245 -8.73 9.35 -4.72
CA LEU A 245 -8.76 8.55 -5.95
C LEU A 245 -8.49 9.39 -7.19
N LYS A 246 -9.19 10.51 -7.34
CA LYS A 246 -8.98 11.43 -8.45
C LYS A 246 -7.53 11.94 -8.50
N LEU A 247 -6.92 12.23 -7.34
CA LEU A 247 -5.51 12.60 -7.24
C LEU A 247 -4.56 11.46 -7.63
N LEU A 248 -4.88 10.21 -7.30
CA LEU A 248 -4.06 9.05 -7.65
C LEU A 248 -4.18 8.71 -9.15
N GLU A 249 -5.39 8.75 -9.71
CA GLU A 249 -5.68 8.56 -11.12
C GLU A 249 -5.00 9.65 -11.96
N ASP A 250 -5.17 10.93 -11.62
CA ASP A 250 -4.52 12.05 -12.30
C ASP A 250 -2.99 11.91 -12.30
N ARG A 251 -2.43 11.39 -11.20
CA ARG A 251 -0.98 11.16 -11.08
C ARG A 251 -0.53 9.99 -11.95
N ALA A 252 -1.31 8.90 -12.01
CA ALA A 252 -1.05 7.77 -12.90
C ALA A 252 -1.13 8.18 -14.38
N HIS A 253 -2.12 8.99 -14.75
CA HIS A 253 -2.29 9.52 -16.12
C HIS A 253 -1.18 10.48 -16.54
N ARG A 254 -0.79 11.42 -15.67
CA ARG A 254 0.34 12.34 -15.96
C ARG A 254 1.67 11.63 -16.13
N ILE A 255 1.87 10.52 -15.43
CA ILE A 255 3.09 9.70 -15.55
C ILE A 255 3.08 8.92 -16.88
N LYS A 256 1.93 8.37 -17.30
CA LYS A 256 1.78 7.72 -18.62
C LYS A 256 1.94 8.71 -19.79
N ALA A 257 1.53 9.97 -19.62
CA ALA A 257 1.67 11.01 -20.64
C ALA A 257 3.10 11.62 -20.71
N GLY A 258 3.93 11.42 -19.69
CA GLY A 258 5.29 11.94 -19.62
C GLY A 258 6.37 10.98 -20.12
N SER A 259 6.01 9.78 -20.60
CA SER A 259 6.95 8.77 -21.14
C SER A 259 7.02 8.75 -22.67
N SER A 260 6.54 9.80 -23.34
CA SER A 260 6.60 9.96 -24.80
C SER A 260 7.33 11.25 -25.19
N LEU A 261 8.58 11.42 -24.72
CA LEU A 261 9.54 12.39 -25.25
C LEU A 261 10.96 11.85 -25.06
#